data_AF-A0A1Y1K852-F1
#
_entry.id   AF-A0A1Y1K852-F1
#
_cell.length_a   1.000
_cell.length_b   1.000
_cell.length_c   1.000
_cell.angle_alpha   90.00
_cell.angle_beta   90.00
_cell.angle_gamma   90.00
#
_symmetry.space_group_name_H-M   'P 1'
#
loop_
_entity.id
_entity.type
_entity.pdbx_description
1 polymer ?
#
loop_
_entity_poly.entity_id
_entity_poly.type
_entity_poly.pdbx_seq_one_letter_code
_entity_poly.pdbx_strand_id
1 'polypeptide(L)'
;MVLVKTLSNNAPILDFAIMDMGNREGDSQFGNAFSSGQARIVAGCGAYHDGSLRSIRSGVGLEDQGILDEIQDTKGLFTLRSHESSHVDTLVISSVADTRVLKFDSTGGIEEVYAFQGLTLDMETLLAVNIPDGRLLQVTPKSAV
;
A
#
# COMPACT_ATOMS: atom_id res chain seq x y z
N MET A 1 -8.08 -7.56 -41.18
CA MET A 1 -8.52 -6.56 -40.18
C MET A 1 -7.64 -6.78 -38.96
N VAL A 2 -6.97 -5.73 -38.45
CA VAL A 2 -6.03 -5.87 -37.32
C VAL A 2 -6.74 -5.41 -36.05
N LEU A 3 -6.68 -6.23 -35.00
CA LEU A 3 -7.22 -5.91 -33.68
C LEU A 3 -6.44 -4.73 -33.07
N VAL A 4 -7.15 -3.67 -32.69
CA VAL A 4 -6.53 -2.44 -32.14
C VAL A 4 -6.58 -2.40 -30.61
N LYS A 5 -7.68 -2.87 -30.00
CA LYS A 5 -7.87 -2.85 -28.54
C LYS A 5 -8.98 -3.83 -28.13
N THR A 6 -8.81 -4.43 -26.96
CA THR A 6 -9.83 -5.26 -26.31
C THR A 6 -10.21 -4.62 -24.98
N LEU A 7 -11.51 -4.65 -24.64
CA LEU A 7 -12.05 -4.20 -23.37
C LEU A 7 -12.75 -5.38 -22.69
N SER A 8 -12.56 -5.53 -21.38
CA SER A 8 -13.21 -6.59 -20.61
C SER A 8 -14.72 -6.38 -20.55
N ASN A 9 -15.49 -7.43 -20.84
CA ASN A 9 -16.94 -7.45 -20.71
C ASN A 9 -17.37 -8.76 -20.04
N ASN A 10 -18.15 -8.67 -18.96
CA ASN A 10 -18.65 -9.83 -18.25
C ASN A 10 -20.03 -10.29 -18.75
N ALA A 11 -20.68 -9.53 -19.64
CA ALA A 11 -22.04 -9.82 -20.11
C ALA A 11 -22.07 -10.69 -21.38
N PRO A 12 -23.16 -11.47 -21.59
CA PRO A 12 -24.16 -11.83 -20.57
C PRO A 12 -23.56 -12.79 -19.54
N ILE A 13 -23.97 -12.67 -18.28
CA ILE A 13 -23.71 -13.68 -17.24
C ILE A 13 -24.85 -14.69 -17.33
N LEU A 14 -24.54 -15.93 -17.72
CA LEU A 14 -25.52 -17.01 -17.91
C LEU A 14 -25.82 -17.72 -16.59
N ASP A 15 -24.78 -17.98 -15.79
CA ASP A 15 -24.86 -18.59 -14.47
C ASP A 15 -23.60 -18.21 -13.66
N PHE A 16 -23.65 -18.34 -12.34
CA PHE A 16 -22.48 -18.13 -11.48
C PHE A 16 -22.51 -18.98 -10.21
N ALA A 17 -21.32 -19.28 -9.70
CA ALA A 17 -21.11 -19.90 -8.41
C ALA A 17 -20.31 -18.95 -7.50
N ILE A 18 -20.70 -18.87 -6.23
CA ILE A 18 -19.91 -18.19 -5.20
C ILE A 18 -18.85 -19.17 -4.71
N MET A 19 -17.59 -18.77 -4.78
CA MET A 19 -16.47 -19.53 -4.24
C MET A 19 -15.84 -18.72 -3.10
N ASP A 20 -15.84 -19.31 -1.91
CA ASP A 20 -15.02 -18.83 -0.80
C ASP A 20 -13.58 -19.32 -1.00
N MET A 21 -12.86 -18.64 -1.88
CA MET A 21 -11.42 -18.78 -2.00
C MET A 21 -10.78 -17.66 -1.17
N GLY A 22 -10.75 -17.86 0.16
CA GLY A 22 -9.76 -17.18 1.00
C GLY A 22 -8.36 -17.37 0.42
N ASN A 23 -7.47 -16.40 0.69
CA ASN A 23 -6.15 -16.26 0.07
C ASN A 23 -5.37 -17.61 0.04
N ARG A 24 -5.45 -18.37 -1.06
CA ARG A 24 -4.70 -19.61 -1.21
C ARG A 24 -3.27 -19.23 -1.57
N GLU A 25 -2.31 -19.65 -0.75
CA GLU A 25 -0.87 -19.53 -1.01
C GLU A 25 -0.56 -20.09 -2.41
N GLY A 26 -0.46 -19.21 -3.40
CA GLY A 26 -0.29 -19.58 -4.83
C GLY A 26 -1.01 -18.67 -5.82
N ASP A 27 -2.04 -17.92 -5.42
CA ASP A 27 -2.80 -16.99 -6.29
C ASP A 27 -2.13 -15.58 -6.41
N SER A 28 -0.86 -15.49 -6.02
CA SER A 28 -0.07 -14.24 -5.91
C SER A 28 0.20 -13.54 -7.23
N GLN A 29 -0.17 -14.10 -8.38
CA GLN A 29 -0.05 -13.40 -9.67
C GLN A 29 -1.24 -12.47 -9.98
N PHE A 30 -2.39 -12.61 -9.30
CA PHE A 30 -3.58 -11.78 -9.60
C PHE A 30 -4.39 -11.34 -8.38
N GLY A 31 -4.06 -11.82 -7.17
CA GLY A 31 -4.78 -11.48 -5.95
C GLY A 31 -3.95 -10.62 -5.00
N ASN A 32 -4.41 -9.39 -4.72
CA ASN A 32 -3.82 -8.55 -3.69
C ASN A 32 -3.95 -9.23 -2.30
N ALA A 33 -2.82 -9.36 -1.58
CA ALA A 33 -2.73 -10.03 -0.29
C ALA A 33 -3.62 -9.40 0.81
N PHE A 34 -4.09 -8.17 0.59
CA PHE A 34 -4.93 -7.41 1.51
C PHE A 34 -6.44 -7.66 1.38
N SER A 35 -6.90 -8.51 0.45
CA SER A 35 -8.32 -8.84 0.31
C SER A 35 -8.64 -10.20 0.95
N SER A 36 -8.33 -10.34 2.24
CA SER A 36 -8.75 -11.51 3.02
C SER A 36 -10.25 -11.43 3.32
N GLY A 37 -10.99 -12.48 2.95
CA GLY A 37 -12.41 -12.66 3.33
C GLY A 37 -13.47 -12.16 2.34
N GLN A 38 -13.09 -11.70 1.15
CA GLN A 38 -14.09 -11.37 0.10
C GLN A 38 -14.37 -12.58 -0.79
N ALA A 39 -15.62 -13.03 -0.79
CA ALA A 39 -16.10 -14.10 -1.66
C ALA A 39 -15.88 -13.73 -3.15
N ARG A 40 -15.39 -14.69 -3.92
CA ARG A 40 -15.16 -14.57 -5.37
C ARG A 40 -16.35 -15.17 -6.10
N ILE A 41 -16.77 -14.55 -7.20
CA ILE A 41 -17.82 -15.06 -8.08
C ILE A 41 -17.14 -15.70 -9.28
N VAL A 42 -17.44 -16.95 -9.58
CA VAL A 42 -17.05 -17.60 -10.84
C VAL A 42 -18.29 -17.65 -11.73
N ALA A 43 -18.27 -16.90 -12.82
CA ALA A 43 -19.41 -16.71 -13.71
C ALA A 43 -19.13 -17.28 -15.10
N GLY A 44 -20.14 -17.92 -15.71
CA GLY A 44 -20.19 -18.17 -17.14
C GLY A 44 -20.59 -16.91 -17.87
N CYS A 45 -19.67 -16.32 -18.63
CA CYS A 45 -19.82 -15.05 -19.31
C CYS A 45 -19.73 -15.22 -20.84
N GLY A 46 -20.38 -14.34 -21.59
CA GLY A 46 -20.32 -14.35 -23.05
C GLY A 46 -21.22 -15.42 -23.67
N ALA A 47 -21.17 -15.54 -24.99
CA ALA A 47 -21.96 -16.52 -25.74
C ALA A 47 -21.22 -16.97 -27.01
N TYR A 48 -21.62 -18.12 -27.54
CA TYR A 48 -21.07 -18.71 -28.78
C TYR A 48 -19.54 -18.83 -28.73
N HIS A 49 -18.84 -18.15 -29.63
CA HIS A 49 -17.39 -18.21 -29.76
C HIS A 49 -16.64 -17.39 -28.71
N ASP A 50 -17.35 -16.51 -27.98
CA ASP A 50 -16.77 -15.62 -26.95
C ASP A 50 -17.14 -16.05 -25.52
N GLY A 51 -17.66 -17.28 -25.36
CA GLY A 51 -17.96 -17.87 -24.05
C GLY A 51 -16.70 -18.07 -23.21
N SER A 52 -16.71 -17.58 -21.97
CA SER A 52 -15.59 -17.63 -21.04
C SER A 52 -16.06 -17.79 -19.59
N LEU A 53 -15.29 -18.51 -18.77
CA LEU A 53 -15.45 -18.45 -17.32
C LEU A 53 -14.66 -17.26 -16.77
N ARG A 54 -15.29 -16.44 -15.94
CA ARG A 54 -14.66 -15.25 -15.34
C ARG A 54 -14.72 -15.31 -13.82
N SER A 55 -13.58 -15.05 -13.20
CA SER A 55 -13.46 -14.82 -11.77
C SER A 55 -13.63 -13.34 -11.49
N ILE A 56 -14.73 -12.98 -10.83
CA ILE A 56 -15.10 -11.60 -10.48
C ILE A 56 -14.95 -11.47 -8.96
N ARG A 57 -14.18 -10.47 -8.54
CA ARG A 57 -13.91 -10.17 -7.12
C ARG A 57 -14.02 -8.67 -6.92
N SER A 58 -14.64 -8.26 -5.81
CA SER A 58 -14.53 -6.88 -5.35
C SER A 58 -13.13 -6.70 -4.77
N GLY A 59 -12.38 -5.74 -5.26
CA GLY A 59 -11.03 -5.48 -4.78
C GLY A 59 -10.60 -4.06 -5.12
N VAL A 60 -9.57 -3.60 -4.43
CA VAL A 60 -8.88 -2.35 -4.75
C VAL A 60 -7.58 -2.72 -5.45
N GLY A 61 -7.42 -2.25 -6.67
CA GLY A 61 -6.12 -2.26 -7.34
C GLY A 61 -5.24 -1.19 -6.73
N LEU A 62 -3.98 -1.52 -6.47
CA LEU A 62 -2.96 -0.54 -6.13
C LEU A 62 -2.09 -0.36 -7.38
N GLU A 63 -1.70 0.88 -7.66
CA GLU A 63 -0.72 1.19 -8.67
C GLU A 63 0.60 1.47 -7.96
N ASP A 64 1.57 0.60 -8.15
CA ASP A 64 2.88 0.72 -7.51
C ASP A 64 3.66 1.86 -8.16
N GLN A 65 3.82 2.97 -7.43
CA GLN A 65 4.59 4.13 -7.88
C GLN A 65 6.10 3.97 -7.62
N GLY A 66 6.48 3.10 -6.69
CA GLY A 66 7.87 2.86 -6.32
C GLY A 66 7.99 1.76 -5.26
N ILE A 67 9.19 1.19 -5.16
CA ILE A 67 9.53 0.13 -4.19
C ILE A 67 10.80 0.56 -3.45
N LEU A 68 10.75 0.45 -2.12
CA LEU A 68 11.91 0.62 -1.24
C LEU A 68 12.26 -0.75 -0.64
N ASP A 69 13.20 -1.46 -1.28
CA ASP A 69 13.57 -2.85 -0.99
C ASP A 69 14.54 -3.00 0.19
N GLU A 70 15.27 -1.94 0.55
CA GLU A 70 16.25 -1.93 1.65
C GLU A 70 15.63 -1.74 3.04
N ILE A 71 14.30 -1.67 3.16
CA ILE A 71 13.60 -1.50 4.44
C ILE A 71 13.22 -2.87 5.00
N GLN A 72 13.87 -3.28 6.08
CA GLN A 72 13.62 -4.56 6.76
C GLN A 72 13.17 -4.32 8.21
N ASP A 73 12.58 -5.36 8.83
CA ASP A 73 12.22 -5.41 10.25
C ASP A 73 11.36 -4.23 10.77
N THR A 74 10.55 -3.65 9.88
CA THR A 74 9.69 -2.51 10.21
C THR A 74 8.54 -2.90 11.14
N LYS A 75 8.43 -2.19 12.26
CA LYS A 75 7.33 -2.28 13.23
C LYS A 75 6.27 -1.22 13.02
N GLY A 76 6.65 -0.05 12.50
CA GLY A 76 5.74 1.06 12.26
C GLY A 76 6.20 1.93 11.10
N LEU A 77 5.22 2.47 10.36
CA LEU A 77 5.42 3.47 9.32
C LEU A 77 4.55 4.67 9.66
N PHE A 78 5.17 5.86 9.64
CA PHE A 78 4.48 7.11 9.91
C PHE A 78 4.82 8.13 8.84
N THR A 79 3.81 8.86 8.40
CA THR A 79 3.98 9.93 7.42
C THR A 79 3.99 11.27 8.11
N LEU A 80 5.03 12.06 7.84
CA LEU A 80 5.17 13.41 8.35
C LEU A 80 5.27 14.41 7.21
N ARG A 81 4.91 15.64 7.54
CA ARG A 81 5.11 16.83 6.73
C ARG A 81 6.23 17.65 7.36
N SER A 82 7.27 17.93 6.57
CA SER A 82 8.34 18.82 7.01
C SER A 82 7.84 20.26 7.20
N HIS A 83 8.61 21.07 7.94
CA HIS A 83 8.23 22.46 8.23
C HIS A 83 7.96 23.23 6.93
N GLU A 84 6.84 23.98 6.89
CA GLU A 84 6.37 24.75 5.72
C GLU A 84 6.05 23.94 4.45
N SER A 85 6.19 22.61 4.48
CA SER A 85 5.77 21.79 3.35
C SER A 85 4.25 21.77 3.23
N SER A 86 3.76 21.77 2.00
CA SER A 86 2.33 21.66 1.68
C SER A 86 1.86 20.20 1.57
N HIS A 87 2.81 19.27 1.39
CA HIS A 87 2.55 17.85 1.14
C HIS A 87 3.24 16.99 2.19
N VAL A 88 2.74 15.77 2.37
CA VAL A 88 3.51 14.74 3.09
C VAL A 88 4.75 14.42 2.26
N ASP A 89 5.91 14.67 2.84
CA ASP A 89 7.22 14.56 2.17
C ASP A 89 8.23 13.76 2.99
N THR A 90 7.82 13.21 4.12
CA THR A 90 8.71 12.50 5.03
C THR A 90 8.05 11.19 5.48
N LEU A 91 8.79 10.09 5.38
CA LEU A 91 8.43 8.77 5.89
C LEU A 91 9.33 8.43 7.07
N VAL A 92 8.74 8.16 8.22
CA VAL A 92 9.42 7.65 9.40
C VAL A 92 9.18 6.15 9.50
N ILE A 93 10.26 5.40 9.61
CA ILE A 93 10.28 3.95 9.66
C ILE A 93 10.79 3.56 11.04
N SER A 94 9.95 2.92 11.83
CA SER A 94 10.34 2.43 13.15
C SER A 94 10.71 0.96 13.06
N SER A 95 11.90 0.62 13.58
CA SER A 95 12.31 -0.74 13.90
C SER A 95 12.32 -0.92 15.43
N VAL A 96 12.69 -2.12 15.90
CA VAL A 96 12.89 -2.37 17.34
C VAL A 96 14.14 -1.67 17.87
N ALA A 97 15.16 -1.51 17.02
CA ALA A 97 16.46 -1.00 17.42
C ALA A 97 16.58 0.52 17.24
N ASP A 98 15.93 1.07 16.22
CA ASP A 98 16.14 2.43 15.75
C ASP A 98 14.92 2.97 14.98
N THR A 99 14.99 4.26 14.65
CA THR A 99 14.03 4.93 13.78
C THR A 99 14.78 5.58 12.63
N ARG A 100 14.42 5.22 11.40
CA ARG A 100 14.97 5.80 10.16
C ARG A 100 14.00 6.81 9.59
N VAL A 101 14.51 7.87 8.97
CA VAL A 101 13.69 8.94 8.37
C VAL A 101 14.09 9.14 6.93
N LEU A 102 13.16 8.93 6.01
CA LEU A 102 13.33 9.18 4.59
C LEU A 102 12.58 10.44 4.19
N LYS A 103 13.28 11.37 3.54
CA LYS A 103 12.71 12.59 2.99
C LYS A 103 12.61 12.48 1.47
N PHE A 104 11.46 12.86 0.93
CA PHE A 104 11.15 12.88 -0.48
C PHE A 104 11.27 14.31 -1.00
N ASP A 105 12.03 14.49 -2.07
CA ASP A 105 12.10 15.78 -2.76
C ASP A 105 10.98 15.94 -3.81
N SER A 106 10.81 17.16 -4.32
CA SER A 106 9.79 17.46 -5.32
C SER A 106 10.03 16.80 -6.69
N THR A 107 11.22 16.25 -6.91
CA THR A 107 11.63 15.57 -8.15
C THR A 107 11.56 14.05 -8.06
N GLY A 108 11.15 13.51 -6.90
CA GLY A 108 11.04 12.06 -6.65
C GLY A 108 12.30 11.42 -6.09
N GLY A 109 13.32 12.20 -5.75
CA GLY A 109 14.50 11.72 -5.02
C GLY A 109 14.16 11.42 -3.57
N ILE A 110 14.86 10.42 -3.02
CA ILE A 110 14.66 9.91 -1.66
C ILE A 110 16.00 9.97 -0.94
N GLU A 111 16.04 10.64 0.20
CA GLU A 111 17.24 10.79 1.02
C GLU A 111 16.95 10.34 2.45
N GLU A 112 17.84 9.51 3.02
CA GLU A 112 17.79 9.19 4.45
C GLU A 112 18.48 10.29 5.25
N VAL A 113 17.76 10.83 6.25
CA VAL A 113 18.27 11.90 7.10
C VAL A 113 18.52 11.37 8.52
N TYR A 114 19.69 11.71 9.07
CA TYR A 114 20.13 11.27 10.40
C TYR A 114 19.77 12.24 11.53
N ALA A 115 19.06 13.33 11.20
CA ALA A 115 18.48 14.26 12.17
C ALA A 115 17.25 14.92 11.53
N PHE A 116 16.12 14.87 12.22
CA PHE A 116 14.88 15.47 11.72
C PHE A 116 14.06 16.07 12.86
N GLN A 117 13.93 17.39 12.88
CA GLN A 117 13.04 18.14 13.78
C GLN A 117 13.08 17.74 15.27
N GLY A 118 14.23 17.28 15.77
CA GLY A 118 14.40 16.86 17.17
C GLY A 118 13.89 15.44 17.49
N LEU A 119 13.52 14.65 16.48
CA LEU A 119 13.20 13.23 16.64
C LEU A 119 14.38 12.47 17.25
N THR A 120 14.05 11.56 18.16
CA THR A 120 14.99 10.58 18.72
C THR A 120 15.04 9.37 17.79
N LEU A 121 16.19 9.12 17.17
CA LEU A 121 16.35 8.11 16.11
C LEU A 121 17.03 6.82 16.58
N ASP A 122 17.64 6.81 17.76
CA ASP A 122 18.38 5.67 18.33
C ASP A 122 17.49 4.66 19.05
N MET A 123 16.18 4.70 18.82
CA MET A 123 15.21 3.78 19.41
C MET A 123 13.93 3.67 18.60
N GLU A 124 13.07 2.72 18.98
CA GLU A 124 11.73 2.53 18.43
C GLU A 124 10.83 3.77 18.63
N THR A 125 10.10 4.13 17.57
CA THR A 125 9.01 5.11 17.57
C THR A 125 7.65 4.40 17.56
N LEU A 126 6.86 4.63 18.60
CA LEU A 126 5.52 4.07 18.74
C LEU A 126 4.45 4.91 18.03
N LEU A 127 4.69 6.22 17.92
CA LEU A 127 3.85 7.16 17.20
C LEU A 127 4.70 8.35 16.72
N ALA A 128 4.49 8.78 15.47
CA ALA A 128 4.96 10.08 15.00
C ALA A 128 3.83 10.77 14.23
N VAL A 129 3.55 12.04 14.56
CA VAL A 129 2.46 12.80 13.92
C VAL A 129 2.75 14.29 13.90
N ASN A 130 2.31 14.96 12.85
CA ASN A 130 2.25 16.42 12.83
C ASN A 130 1.13 16.94 13.75
N ILE A 131 1.45 17.90 14.60
CA ILE A 131 0.48 18.61 15.45
C ILE A 131 0.30 20.06 14.93
N PRO A 132 -0.71 20.81 15.43
CA PRO A 132 -0.90 22.21 15.03
C PRO A 132 0.37 23.06 15.19
N ASP A 133 0.41 24.17 14.45
CA ASP A 133 1.51 25.14 14.42
C ASP A 133 2.84 24.61 13.84
N GLY A 134 2.77 23.57 13.00
CA GLY A 134 3.94 23.02 12.30
C GLY A 134 4.90 22.24 13.21
N ARG A 135 4.45 21.88 14.41
CA ARG A 135 5.20 21.07 15.36
C ARG A 135 5.00 19.58 15.08
N LEU A 136 5.85 18.78 15.71
CA LEU A 136 5.80 17.33 15.67
C LEU A 136 5.56 16.77 17.07
N LEU A 137 4.94 15.60 17.14
CA LEU A 137 4.91 14.76 18.33
C LEU A 137 5.47 13.39 17.98
N GLN A 138 6.44 12.94 18.76
CA GLN A 138 6.98 11.59 18.74
C GLN A 138 6.74 10.93 20.10
N VAL A 139 6.19 9.72 20.09
CA VAL A 139 6.10 8.88 21.28
C VAL A 139 7.06 7.71 21.10
N THR A 140 7.97 7.56 22.05
CA THR A 140 8.89 6.41 22.17
C THR A 140 8.52 5.60 23.41
N PRO A 141 9.08 4.39 23.60
CA PRO A 141 8.90 3.64 24.84
C PRO A 141 9.34 4.38 26.12
N LYS A 142 10.17 5.42 26.02
CA LYS A 142 10.74 6.15 27.17
C LYS A 142 10.08 7.52 27.41
N SER A 143 9.58 8.18 26.37
CA SER A 143 9.08 9.55 26.48
C SER A 143 8.17 9.94 25.32
N ALA A 144 7.43 11.04 25.50
CA ALA A 144 6.78 11.76 24.42
C ALA A 144 7.49 13.12 24.24
N VAL A 145 7.87 13.44 23.01
CA VAL A 145 8.67 14.62 22.63
C VAL A 145 8.01 15.37 21.49
#